data_AF-A0A7D4BBG4-F1
#
_entry.id   AF-A0A7D4BBG4-F1
#
_cell.length_a   1.000
_cell.length_b   1.000
_cell.length_c   1.000
_cell.angle_alpha   90.00
_cell.angle_beta   90.00
_cell.angle_gamma   90.00
#
_symmetry.space_group_name_H-M   'P 1'
#
loop_
_entity.id
_entity.type
_entity.pdbx_description
1 polymer ?
#
loop_
_entity_poly.entity_id
_entity_poly.type
_entity_poly.pdbx_seq_one_letter_code
_entity_poly.pdbx_strand_id
1 'polypeptide(L)'
;MSSLKKNISIPLDVHKEATRVAKNHDIKIGEFCTAAVAYFASRGLNPQVEMTRPAEVLVLEIRKLGNRLFGFMQEQERGVLLPLLEELVRTRALQEEGVDFSLQSLVKLYGDEKFLEAGRQRSKARVEEKVKTALAALKESGPARQGK
;
A
#
# COMPACT_ATOMS: atom_id res chain seq x y z
N MET A 1 -60.21 17.43 14.26
CA MET A 1 -59.70 18.78 13.98
C MET A 1 -58.88 18.73 12.70
N SER A 2 -59.32 19.40 11.63
CA SER A 2 -58.61 19.40 10.35
C SER A 2 -57.34 20.23 10.48
N SER A 3 -56.17 19.59 10.50
CA SER A 3 -54.89 20.31 10.55
C SER A 3 -54.68 21.04 9.22
N LEU A 4 -54.52 22.36 9.24
CA LEU A 4 -54.13 23.11 8.05
C LEU A 4 -52.81 22.56 7.48
N LYS A 5 -52.85 22.07 6.24
CA LYS A 5 -51.66 21.62 5.52
C LYS A 5 -51.11 22.77 4.68
N LYS A 6 -49.87 23.17 4.94
CA LYS A 6 -49.12 24.08 4.07
C LYS A 6 -48.46 23.27 2.96
N ASN A 7 -48.59 23.73 1.72
CA ASN A 7 -48.00 23.08 0.55
C ASN A 7 -46.79 23.87 0.06
N ILE A 8 -45.77 23.16 -0.42
CA ILE A 8 -44.57 23.72 -1.03
C ILE A 8 -44.42 23.12 -2.43
N SER A 9 -44.14 23.95 -3.42
CA SER A 9 -43.84 23.49 -4.77
C SER A 9 -42.36 23.09 -4.86
N ILE A 10 -42.07 21.93 -5.44
CA ILE A 10 -40.72 21.43 -5.68
C ILE A 10 -40.58 20.98 -7.14
N PRO A 11 -39.35 21.01 -7.71
CA PRO A 11 -39.11 20.49 -9.05
C PRO A 11 -39.53 19.02 -9.20
N LEU A 12 -40.03 18.66 -10.38
CA LEU A 12 -40.57 17.32 -10.65
C LEU A 12 -39.52 16.21 -10.44
N ASP A 13 -38.26 16.48 -10.81
CA ASP A 13 -37.18 15.49 -10.69
C ASP A 13 -36.85 15.20 -9.22
N VAL A 14 -36.87 16.23 -8.37
CA VAL A 14 -36.68 16.10 -6.91
C VAL A 14 -37.83 15.30 -6.30
N HIS A 15 -39.07 15.54 -6.75
CA HIS A 15 -40.23 14.77 -6.30
C HIS A 15 -40.12 13.28 -6.69
N LYS A 16 -39.72 12.98 -7.94
CA LYS A 16 -39.51 11.61 -8.41
C LYS A 16 -38.43 10.91 -7.59
N GLU A 17 -37.34 11.60 -7.33
CA GLU A 17 -36.24 11.06 -6.53
C GLU A 17 -36.65 10.80 -5.08
N ALA A 18 -37.32 11.76 -4.44
CA ALA A 18 -37.86 11.57 -3.09
C ALA A 18 -38.85 10.40 -3.01
N THR A 19 -39.69 10.22 -4.04
CA THR A 19 -40.61 9.08 -4.14
C THR A 19 -39.85 7.75 -4.26
N ARG A 20 -38.81 7.72 -5.09
CA ARG A 20 -37.95 6.53 -5.29
C ARG A 20 -37.24 6.14 -3.99
N VAL A 21 -36.62 7.10 -3.31
CA VAL A 21 -35.91 6.86 -2.05
C VAL A 21 -36.87 6.42 -0.95
N ALA A 22 -38.03 7.07 -0.82
CA ALA A 22 -39.05 6.65 0.16
C ALA A 22 -39.50 5.20 -0.08
N LYS A 23 -39.68 4.81 -1.35
CA LYS A 23 -40.03 3.44 -1.73
C LYS A 23 -38.92 2.44 -1.40
N ASN A 24 -37.64 2.80 -1.56
CA ASN A 24 -36.52 1.92 -1.20
C ASN A 24 -36.45 1.61 0.31
N HIS A 25 -37.08 2.45 1.13
CA HIS A 25 -37.16 2.29 2.58
C HIS A 25 -38.57 1.89 3.06
N ASP A 26 -39.45 1.48 2.14
CA ASP A 26 -40.83 1.04 2.44
C ASP A 26 -41.68 2.05 3.25
N ILE A 27 -41.45 3.35 3.05
CA ILE A 27 -42.17 4.43 3.74
C ILE A 27 -42.86 5.37 2.76
N LYS A 28 -43.89 6.08 3.22
CA LYS A 28 -44.59 7.07 2.40
C LYS A 28 -43.71 8.31 2.22
N ILE A 29 -43.81 8.98 1.07
CA ILE A 29 -43.04 10.20 0.79
C ILE A 29 -43.23 11.29 1.86
N GLY A 30 -44.45 11.45 2.39
CA GLY A 30 -44.72 12.41 3.47
C GLY A 30 -44.00 12.06 4.77
N GLU A 31 -43.92 10.78 5.12
CA GLU A 31 -43.20 10.29 6.30
C GLU A 31 -41.70 10.44 6.10
N PHE A 32 -41.19 10.12 4.91
CA PHE A 32 -39.79 10.34 4.53
C PHE A 32 -39.40 11.82 4.65
N CYS A 33 -40.17 12.75 4.08
CA CYS A 33 -39.90 14.18 4.18
C CYS A 33 -39.94 14.67 5.63
N THR A 34 -40.88 14.19 6.43
CA THR A 34 -40.99 14.54 7.86
C THR A 34 -39.77 14.05 8.63
N ALA A 35 -39.36 12.80 8.39
CA ALA A 35 -38.18 12.22 9.01
C ALA A 35 -36.89 12.94 8.59
N ALA A 36 -36.77 13.33 7.31
CA ALA A 36 -35.62 14.09 6.82
C ALA A 36 -35.50 15.46 7.49
N VAL A 37 -36.60 16.22 7.60
CA VAL A 37 -36.60 17.50 8.31
C VAL A 37 -36.25 17.31 9.79
N ALA A 38 -36.84 16.32 10.45
CA ALA A 38 -36.54 16.00 11.85
C ALA A 38 -35.07 15.60 12.06
N TYR A 39 -34.49 14.84 11.12
CA TYR A 39 -33.09 14.43 11.15
C TYR A 39 -32.15 15.65 11.12
N PHE A 40 -32.32 16.55 10.15
CA PHE A 40 -31.48 17.74 10.05
C PHE A 40 -31.68 18.68 11.23
N ALA A 41 -32.93 18.87 11.69
CA ALA A 41 -33.25 19.72 12.83
C ALA A 41 -32.64 19.19 14.14
N SER A 42 -32.82 17.90 14.44
CA SER A 42 -32.30 17.29 15.68
C SER A 42 -30.77 17.25 15.75
N ARG A 43 -30.10 17.23 14.61
CA ARG A 43 -28.64 17.22 14.50
C ARG A 43 -28.03 18.63 14.32
N GLY A 44 -28.85 19.67 14.16
CA GLY A 44 -28.37 21.03 13.89
C GLY A 44 -27.62 21.15 12.56
N LEU A 45 -27.90 20.26 11.60
CA LEU A 45 -27.21 20.17 10.32
C LEU A 45 -27.89 21.06 9.28
N ASN A 46 -27.10 21.82 8.51
CA ASN A 46 -27.60 22.54 7.35
C ASN A 46 -27.49 21.64 6.10
N PRO A 47 -28.60 21.16 5.52
CA PRO A 47 -28.57 20.24 4.38
C PRO A 47 -27.89 20.82 3.14
N GLN A 48 -27.77 22.15 3.01
CA GLN A 48 -27.05 22.78 1.89
C GLN A 48 -25.52 22.76 2.06
N VAL A 49 -25.03 22.71 3.29
CA VAL A 49 -23.59 22.75 3.62
C VAL A 49 -23.03 21.34 3.80
N GLU A 50 -23.84 20.43 4.33
CA GLU A 50 -23.43 19.05 4.65
C GLU A 50 -23.34 18.13 3.43
N MET A 51 -23.78 18.54 2.23
CA MET A 51 -23.55 17.74 1.02
C MET A 51 -22.06 17.62 0.65
N THR A 52 -21.21 18.54 1.12
CA THR A 52 -19.79 18.63 0.73
C THR A 52 -18.83 18.04 1.75
N ARG A 53 -19.19 18.05 3.05
CA ARG A 53 -18.34 17.62 4.18
C ARG A 53 -17.91 16.15 4.19
N PRO A 54 -18.75 15.16 3.83
CA PRO A 54 -18.39 13.75 3.94
C PRO A 54 -17.20 13.38 3.06
N ALA A 55 -17.15 13.91 1.84
CA ALA A 55 -16.06 13.63 0.89
C ALA A 55 -14.73 14.25 1.35
N GLU A 56 -14.76 15.47 1.87
CA GLU A 56 -13.56 16.17 2.35
C GLU A 56 -12.94 15.48 3.57
N VAL A 57 -13.77 15.04 4.53
CA VAL A 57 -13.30 14.30 5.71
C VAL A 57 -12.68 12.96 5.31
N LEU A 58 -13.31 12.23 4.38
CA LEU A 58 -12.83 10.93 3.92
C LEU A 58 -11.49 11.06 3.18
N VAL A 59 -11.33 12.08 2.34
CA VAL A 59 -10.07 12.38 1.65
C VAL A 59 -8.96 12.75 2.64
N LEU A 60 -9.28 13.50 3.71
CA LEU A 60 -8.31 13.84 4.74
C LEU A 60 -7.81 12.59 5.50
N GLU A 61 -8.70 11.66 5.85
CA GLU A 61 -8.32 10.42 6.52
C GLU A 61 -7.49 9.50 5.61
N ILE A 62 -7.84 9.39 4.33
CA ILE A 62 -7.04 8.65 3.34
C ILE A 62 -5.63 9.25 3.24
N ARG A 63 -5.50 10.58 3.19
CA ARG A 63 -4.21 11.26 3.14
C ARG A 63 -3.38 11.02 4.40
N LYS A 64 -3.98 11.08 5.59
CA LYS A 64 -3.29 10.79 6.86
C LYS A 64 -2.77 9.35 6.88
N LEU A 65 -3.59 8.39 6.46
CA LEU A 65 -3.19 6.99 6.38
C LEU A 65 -2.03 6.80 5.40
N GLY A 66 -2.13 7.42 4.21
CA GLY A 66 -1.06 7.40 3.21
C GLY A 66 0.25 7.96 3.78
N ASN A 67 0.21 9.13 4.41
CA ASN A 67 1.40 9.75 5.01
C ASN A 67 2.05 8.88 6.09
N ARG A 68 1.25 8.18 6.91
CA ARG A 68 1.78 7.24 7.92
C ARG A 68 2.45 6.03 7.28
N LEU A 69 1.84 5.45 6.25
CA LEU A 69 2.39 4.32 5.53
C LEU A 69 3.72 4.69 4.87
N PHE A 70 3.76 5.83 4.17
CA PHE A 70 4.99 6.33 3.54
C PHE A 70 6.07 6.66 4.58
N GLY A 71 5.71 7.27 5.70
CA GLY A 71 6.64 7.53 6.81
C GLY A 71 7.24 6.23 7.37
N PHE A 72 6.40 5.24 7.65
CA PHE A 72 6.87 3.93 8.10
C PHE A 72 7.80 3.26 7.08
N MET A 73 7.46 3.29 5.79
CA MET A 73 8.32 2.74 4.74
C MET A 73 9.67 3.44 4.68
N GLN A 74 9.70 4.77 4.78
CA GLN A 74 10.94 5.55 4.80
C GLN A 74 11.79 5.26 6.05
N GLU A 75 11.17 5.06 7.20
CA GLU A 75 11.86 4.66 8.42
C GLU A 75 12.43 3.23 8.32
N GLN A 76 11.69 2.28 7.75
CA GLN A 76 12.20 0.93 7.51
C GLN A 76 13.34 0.92 6.48
N GLU A 77 13.22 1.72 5.43
CA GLU A 77 14.27 1.89 4.44
C GLU A 77 15.55 2.43 5.08
N ARG A 78 15.45 3.52 5.84
CA ARG A 78 16.60 4.17 6.49
C ARG A 78 17.16 3.40 7.66
N GLY A 79 16.30 2.80 8.48
CA GLY A 79 16.69 2.17 9.74
C GLY A 79 17.15 0.72 9.58
N VAL A 80 16.65 0.01 8.56
CA VAL A 80 16.90 -1.44 8.42
C VAL A 80 17.49 -1.77 7.06
N LEU A 81 16.83 -1.37 5.96
CA LEU A 81 17.23 -1.84 4.63
C LEU A 81 18.56 -1.22 4.16
N LEU A 82 18.76 0.09 4.36
CA LEU A 82 20.00 0.75 3.99
C LEU A 82 21.21 0.22 4.79
N PRO A 83 21.17 0.12 6.13
CA PRO A 83 22.26 -0.49 6.90
C PRO A 83 22.54 -1.95 6.49
N LEU A 84 21.49 -2.73 6.23
CA LEU A 84 21.66 -4.11 5.74
C LEU A 84 22.36 -4.13 4.37
N LEU A 85 21.97 -3.23 3.46
CA LEU A 85 22.59 -3.11 2.15
C LEU A 85 24.06 -2.68 2.25
N GLU A 86 24.36 -1.72 3.13
CA GLU A 86 25.73 -1.27 3.40
C GLU A 86 26.60 -2.41 3.92
N GLU A 87 26.12 -3.18 4.89
CA GLU A 87 26.84 -4.35 5.43
C GLU A 87 27.02 -5.46 4.38
N LEU A 88 26.01 -5.69 3.53
CA LEU A 88 26.12 -6.64 2.42
C LEU A 88 27.19 -6.21 1.40
N VAL A 89 27.20 -4.93 1.03
CA VAL A 89 28.21 -4.38 0.11
C VAL A 89 29.59 -4.45 0.73
N ARG A 90 29.75 -4.07 2.00
CA ARG A 90 31.02 -4.14 2.73
C ARG A 90 31.53 -5.56 2.83
N THR A 91 30.68 -6.50 3.22
CA THR A 91 31.04 -7.92 3.31
C THR A 91 31.48 -8.45 1.96
N ARG A 92 30.81 -8.06 0.88
CA ARG A 92 31.18 -8.47 -0.48
C ARG A 92 32.55 -7.93 -0.88
N ALA A 93 32.83 -6.65 -0.61
CA ALA A 93 34.13 -6.05 -0.89
C ALA A 93 35.26 -6.76 -0.13
N LEU A 94 35.07 -7.00 1.17
CA LEU A 94 36.06 -7.72 1.99
C LEU A 94 36.30 -9.17 1.52
N GLN A 95 35.25 -9.86 1.07
CA GLN A 95 35.39 -11.19 0.49
C GLN A 95 36.19 -11.17 -0.81
N GLU A 96 35.97 -10.18 -1.66
CA GLU A 96 36.72 -10.04 -2.92
C GLU A 96 38.20 -9.72 -2.64
N GLU A 97 38.50 -8.81 -1.72
CA GLU A 97 39.87 -8.53 -1.29
C GLU A 97 40.56 -9.76 -0.68
N GLY A 98 39.85 -10.53 0.16
CA GLY A 98 40.39 -11.75 0.75
C GLY A 98 40.67 -12.84 -0.27
N VAL A 99 39.81 -12.99 -1.28
CA VAL A 99 40.03 -13.89 -2.41
C VAL A 99 41.22 -13.43 -3.24
N ASP A 100 41.33 -12.14 -3.55
CA ASP A 100 42.44 -11.59 -4.31
C ASP A 100 43.78 -11.77 -3.58
N PHE A 101 43.82 -11.50 -2.27
CA PHE A 101 45.01 -11.75 -1.44
C PHE A 101 45.43 -13.22 -1.44
N SER A 102 44.46 -14.12 -1.30
CA SER A 102 44.70 -15.58 -1.31
C SER A 102 45.24 -16.03 -2.66
N LEU A 103 44.68 -15.52 -3.76
CA LEU A 103 45.14 -15.84 -5.11
C LEU A 103 46.54 -15.29 -5.37
N GLN A 104 46.85 -14.05 -4.98
CA GLN A 104 48.19 -13.49 -5.09
C GLN A 104 49.24 -14.31 -4.30
N SER A 105 48.87 -14.78 -3.10
CA SER A 105 49.73 -15.64 -2.30
C SER A 105 49.98 -16.99 -2.98
N LEU A 106 48.96 -17.56 -3.63
CA LEU A 106 49.08 -18.78 -4.42
C LEU A 106 49.90 -18.59 -5.70
N VAL A 107 49.78 -17.45 -6.41
CA VAL A 107 50.67 -17.11 -7.55
C VAL A 107 52.12 -17.14 -7.08
N LYS A 108 52.43 -16.50 -5.94
CA LYS A 108 53.79 -16.42 -5.42
C LYS A 108 54.35 -17.80 -5.02
N LEU A 109 53.49 -18.72 -4.59
CA LEU A 109 53.88 -20.08 -4.18
C LEU A 109 53.98 -21.07 -5.34
N TYR A 110 53.10 -20.98 -6.34
CA TYR A 110 52.93 -22.00 -7.39
C TYR A 110 53.24 -21.50 -8.82
N GLY A 111 53.42 -20.19 -9.03
CA GLY A 111 54.03 -19.62 -10.22
C GLY A 111 53.17 -19.56 -11.50
N ASP A 112 51.91 -20.04 -11.50
CA ASP A 112 51.12 -20.13 -12.72
C ASP A 112 49.78 -19.36 -12.62
N GLU A 113 49.73 -18.17 -13.25
CA GLU A 113 48.57 -17.28 -13.29
C GLU A 113 47.36 -17.91 -14.02
N LYS A 114 47.59 -18.81 -14.98
CA LYS A 114 46.51 -19.42 -15.78
C LYS A 114 45.63 -20.37 -14.97
N PHE A 115 46.21 -21.06 -13.99
CA PHE A 115 45.47 -21.91 -13.07
C PHE A 115 44.46 -21.11 -12.23
N LEU A 116 44.83 -19.87 -11.89
CA LEU A 116 44.03 -19.00 -11.03
C LEU A 116 42.87 -18.34 -11.78
N GLU A 117 43.06 -17.97 -13.04
CA GLU A 117 41.95 -17.49 -13.89
C GLU A 117 40.88 -18.58 -14.09
N ALA A 118 41.29 -19.81 -14.34
CA ALA A 118 40.38 -20.95 -14.44
C ALA A 118 39.64 -21.21 -13.10
N GLY A 119 40.33 -21.04 -11.97
CA GLY A 119 39.74 -21.10 -10.63
C GLY A 119 38.69 -20.00 -10.40
N ARG A 120 38.98 -18.75 -10.79
CA ARG A 120 38.05 -17.61 -10.69
C ARG A 120 36.77 -17.85 -11.48
N GLN A 121 36.88 -18.33 -12.72
CA GLN A 121 35.72 -18.60 -13.57
C GLN A 121 34.83 -19.72 -12.99
N ARG A 122 35.45 -20.81 -12.50
CA ARG A 122 34.71 -21.91 -11.84
C ARG A 122 34.01 -21.47 -10.56
N SER A 123 34.66 -20.60 -9.78
CA SER A 123 34.05 -20.03 -8.58
C SER A 123 32.84 -19.14 -8.93
N LYS A 124 32.98 -18.23 -9.91
CA LYS A 124 31.89 -17.37 -10.37
C LYS A 124 30.68 -18.17 -10.84
N ALA A 125 30.89 -19.18 -11.69
CA ALA A 125 29.81 -20.03 -12.17
C ALA A 125 29.07 -20.77 -11.04
N ARG A 126 29.81 -21.27 -10.04
CA ARG A 126 29.23 -21.97 -8.88
C ARG A 126 28.45 -21.02 -7.96
N VAL A 127 28.91 -19.77 -7.81
CA VAL A 127 28.19 -18.73 -7.07
C VAL A 127 26.90 -18.37 -7.79
N GLU A 128 26.94 -18.17 -9.12
CA GLU A 128 25.74 -17.87 -9.91
C GLU A 128 24.69 -18.97 -9.83
N GLU A 129 25.11 -20.23 -9.90
CA GLU A 129 24.22 -21.38 -9.76
C GLU A 129 23.55 -21.43 -8.36
N LYS A 130 24.32 -21.20 -7.29
CA LYS A 130 23.81 -21.13 -5.92
C LYS A 130 22.86 -19.96 -5.70
N VAL A 131 23.15 -18.80 -6.29
CA VAL A 131 22.27 -17.62 -6.24
C VAL A 131 20.96 -17.92 -6.98
N LYS A 132 21.03 -18.52 -8.17
CA LYS A 132 19.85 -18.87 -8.97
C LYS A 132 18.93 -19.86 -8.25
N THR A 133 19.51 -20.88 -7.63
CA THR A 133 18.77 -21.89 -6.85
C THR A 133 18.16 -21.30 -5.58
N ALA A 134 18.90 -20.48 -4.83
CA ALA A 134 18.37 -19.79 -3.65
C ALA A 134 17.22 -18.81 -4.00
N LEU A 135 17.36 -18.05 -5.09
CA LEU A 135 16.32 -17.13 -5.56
C LEU A 135 15.07 -17.87 -6.07
N ALA A 136 15.23 -19.05 -6.68
CA ALA A 136 14.11 -19.89 -7.08
C ALA A 136 13.35 -20.41 -5.86
N ALA A 137 14.06 -20.93 -4.85
CA ALA A 137 13.46 -21.40 -3.60
C ALA A 137 12.71 -20.28 -2.85
N LEU A 138 13.27 -19.06 -2.82
CA LEU A 138 12.61 -17.89 -2.21
C LEU A 138 11.34 -17.46 -2.94
N LYS A 139 11.29 -17.59 -4.27
CA LYS A 139 10.09 -17.31 -5.07
C LYS A 139 8.98 -18.33 -4.83
N GLU A 140 9.35 -19.59 -4.57
CA GLU A 140 8.40 -20.65 -4.22
C GLU A 140 7.90 -20.55 -2.77
N SER A 141 8.72 -20.02 -1.85
CA SER A 141 8.35 -19.78 -0.45
C SER A 141 7.74 -18.40 -0.17
N GLY A 142 7.66 -17.52 -1.17
CA GLY A 142 6.96 -16.24 -1.06
C GLY A 142 5.46 -16.46 -0.83
N PRO A 143 4.72 -15.49 -0.25
CA PRO A 143 3.32 -15.68 0.12
C PRO A 143 2.46 -15.94 -1.13
N ALA A 144 2.31 -17.21 -1.48
CA ALA A 144 1.36 -17.68 -2.46
C ALA A 144 -0.04 -17.50 -1.87
N ARG A 145 -0.77 -16.52 -2.41
CA ARG A 145 -2.23 -16.53 -2.61
C ARG A 145 -2.99 -17.45 -1.64
N GLN A 146 -3.08 -17.08 -0.36
CA GLN A 146 -4.19 -17.53 0.48
C GLN A 146 -5.40 -16.67 0.09
N GLY A 147 -6.15 -17.13 -0.89
CA GLY A 147 -7.32 -16.40 -1.38
C GLY A 147 -7.83 -16.96 -2.69
N LYS A 148 -8.39 -18.17 -2.65
CA LYS A 148 -9.70 -18.52 -3.22
C LYS A 148 -10.06 -19.96 -2.84
#